data_AF-A0A654U231-F1
#
_entry.id   AF-A0A654U231-F1
#
_cell.length_a   1.000
_cell.length_b   1.000
_cell.length_c   1.000
_cell.angle_alpha   90.00
_cell.angle_beta   90.00
_cell.angle_gamma   90.00
#
_symmetry.space_group_name_H-M   'P 1'
#
loop_
_entity.id
_entity.type
_entity.pdbx_description
1 polymer ?
#
loop_
_entity_poly.entity_id
_entity_poly.type
_entity_poly.pdbx_seq_one_letter_code
_entity_poly.pdbx_strand_id
1 'polypeptide(L)' 'MVDRTSGRAVSSATFDSFDAMERNRDQSNALKATSLREAGGEELDECEFELALAHLRVPELV' A
#
# COMPACT_ATOMS: atom_id res chain seq x y z
N MET A 1 -4.68 6.60 -1.55
CA MET A 1 -4.56 8.08 -1.60
C MET A 1 -4.31 8.50 -3.04
N VAL A 2 -4.87 9.61 -3.52
CA VAL A 2 -4.70 10.09 -4.90
C VAL A 2 -4.41 11.58 -4.91
N ASP A 3 -3.31 11.98 -5.56
CA ASP A 3 -2.98 13.36 -5.89
C ASP A 3 -3.31 13.60 -7.38
N ARG A 4 -4.33 14.42 -7.63
CA ARG A 4 -4.77 14.76 -8.99
C ARG A 4 -3.91 15.81 -9.66
N THR A 5 -3.21 16.64 -8.88
CA THR A 5 -2.34 17.69 -9.41
C THR A 5 -1.08 17.06 -10.00
N SER A 6 -0.48 16.10 -9.29
CA SER A 6 0.69 15.37 -9.79
C SER A 6 0.34 14.12 -10.60
N GLY A 7 -0.92 13.69 -10.61
CA GLY A 7 -1.36 12.44 -11.25
C GLY A 7 -0.85 11.18 -10.55
N ARG A 8 -0.54 11.24 -9.25
CA ARG A 8 0.03 10.12 -8.49
C ARG A 8 -1.02 9.46 -7.62
N ALA A 9 -0.89 8.15 -7.46
CA ALA A 9 -1.72 7.38 -6.53
C ALA A 9 -0.84 6.45 -5.70
N VAL A 10 -1.28 6.19 -4.48
CA VAL A 10 -0.68 5.22 -3.57
C VAL A 10 -1.78 4.31 -3.04
N SER A 11 -1.52 3.01 -3.08
CA SER A 11 -2.30 1.99 -2.39
C SER A 11 -1.43 1.37 -1.30
N SER A 12 -2.06 0.95 -0.20
CA SER A 12 -1.39 0.24 0.89
C SER A 12 -2.34 -0.82 1.43
N ALA A 13 -1.81 -2.02 1.69
CA ALA A 13 -2.53 -3.08 2.36
C ALA A 13 -1.76 -3.50 3.62
N THR A 14 -2.48 -3.80 4.69
CA THR A 14 -1.90 -4.27 5.95
C THR A 14 -2.44 -5.66 6.26
N PHE A 15 -1.56 -6.53 6.76
CA PHE A 15 -1.89 -7.89 7.15
C PHE A 15 -1.57 -8.08 8.64
N ASP A 16 -2.23 -9.03 9.28
CA ASP A 16 -2.02 -9.36 10.70
C ASP A 16 -0.73 -10.15 10.97
N SER A 17 -0.11 -10.69 9.91
CA SER A 17 1.07 -11.52 9.96
C SER A 17 1.80 -11.50 8.62
N PHE A 18 3.11 -11.80 8.66
CA PHE A 18 3.92 -11.95 7.45
C PHE A 18 3.39 -13.08 6.55
N ASP A 19 2.99 -14.21 7.13
CA ASP A 19 2.43 -15.33 6.37
C ASP A 19 1.11 -14.95 5.68
N ALA A 20 0.27 -14.10 6.29
CA ALA A 20 -0.95 -13.61 5.65
C ALA A 20 -0.62 -12.70 4.47
N MET A 21 0.41 -11.86 4.57
CA MET A 21 0.91 -11.05 3.46
C MET A 21 1.41 -11.94 2.32
N GLU A 22 2.28 -12.91 2.62
CA GLU A 22 2.86 -13.81 1.62
C GLU A 22 1.78 -14.60 0.87
N ARG A 23 0.80 -15.19 1.59
CA ARG A 23 -0.30 -15.93 0.97
C ARG A 23 -1.19 -15.07 0.07
N ASN A 24 -1.24 -13.76 0.28
CA ASN A 24 -2.04 -12.82 -0.52
C ASN A 24 -1.24 -12.12 -1.63
N ARG A 25 0.08 -12.34 -1.71
CA ARG A 25 0.97 -11.60 -2.63
C ARG A 25 0.52 -11.72 -4.09
N ASP A 26 0.26 -12.92 -4.56
CA ASP A 26 -0.15 -13.15 -5.96
C ASP A 26 -1.49 -12.49 -6.30
N GLN A 27 -2.46 -12.58 -5.38
CA GLN A 27 -3.76 -11.94 -5.55
C GLN A 27 -3.62 -10.40 -5.55
N SER A 28 -2.82 -9.86 -4.65
CA SER A 28 -2.55 -8.42 -4.55
C SER A 28 -1.87 -7.90 -5.81
N ASN A 29 -0.90 -8.66 -6.34
CA ASN A 29 -0.24 -8.36 -7.62
C ASN A 29 -1.21 -8.38 -8.79
N ALA A 30 -2.12 -9.34 -8.85
CA ALA A 30 -3.14 -9.41 -9.90
C ALA A 30 -4.10 -8.21 -9.85
N LEU A 31 -4.52 -7.80 -8.64
CA LEU A 31 -5.34 -6.60 -8.43
C LEU A 31 -4.58 -5.34 -8.86
N LYS A 32 -3.35 -5.15 -8.38
CA LYS A 32 -2.47 -4.03 -8.75
C LYS A 32 -2.30 -3.93 -10.26
N ALA A 33 -1.95 -5.03 -10.92
CA ALA A 33 -1.76 -5.05 -12.38
C ALA A 33 -3.05 -4.69 -13.14
N THR A 34 -4.21 -5.10 -12.63
CA THR A 34 -5.51 -4.75 -13.22
C THR A 34 -5.80 -3.27 -13.04
N SER A 35 -5.64 -2.74 -11.83
CA SER A 35 -5.83 -1.32 -11.53
C SER A 35 -4.90 -0.41 -12.35
N LEU A 36 -3.62 -0.79 -12.52
CA LEU A 36 -2.67 -0.04 -13.35
C LEU A 36 -3.11 0.01 -14.82
N ARG A 37 -3.52 -1.15 -15.39
CA ARG A 37 -4.03 -1.21 -16.76
C ARG A 37 -5.28 -0.35 -16.95
N GLU A 38 -6.24 -0.44 -16.03
CA GLU A 38 -7.49 0.34 -16.10
C GLU A 38 -7.25 1.84 -15.95
N ALA A 39 -6.30 2.23 -15.09
CA ALA A 39 -5.92 3.61 -14.90
C ALA A 39 -5.00 4.16 -16.01
N GLY A 40 -4.46 3.29 -16.89
CA GLY A 40 -3.42 3.64 -17.84
C GLY A 40 -2.12 4.13 -17.17
N GLY A 41 -1.88 3.68 -15.94
CA GLY A 41 -0.75 4.10 -15.11
C GLY A 41 0.44 3.14 -15.20
N GLU A 42 1.57 3.59 -14.65
CA GLU A 42 2.77 2.78 -14.46
C GLU A 42 3.11 2.63 -12.98
N GLU A 43 3.75 1.52 -12.62
CA GLU A 43 4.26 1.32 -11.27
C GLU A 43 5.56 2.08 -11.09
N LEU A 44 5.61 2.97 -10.09
CA LEU A 44 6.80 3.75 -9.77
C LEU A 44 7.66 3.07 -8.71
N ASP A 45 7.02 2.49 -7.69
CA ASP A 45 7.69 1.83 -6.57
C ASP A 45 6.73 0.89 -5.82
N GLU A 46 7.28 -0.14 -5.18
CA GLU A 46 6.58 -1.07 -4.29
C GLU A 46 7.51 -1.51 -3.17
N CYS A 47 6.96 -1.58 -1.96
CA CYS A 47 7.70 -2.07 -0.80
C CYS A 47 6.79 -2.88 0.12
N GLU A 48 7.30 -4.03 0.56
CA GLU A 48 6.72 -4.86 1.61
C GLU A 48 7.66 -4.85 2.80
N PHE A 49 7.12 -4.62 4.00
CA PHE A 49 7.91 -4.50 5.21
C PHE A 49 7.09 -4.86 6.45
N GLU A 50 7.80 -5.19 7.53
CA GLU A 50 7.20 -5.36 8.85
C GLU A 50 6.90 -3.99 9.48
N LEU A 51 5.66 -3.79 9.91
CA LEU A 51 5.23 -2.56 10.58
C LEU A 51 5.52 -2.65 12.08
N ALA A 52 6.61 -2.05 12.52
CA ALA A 52 6.88 -1.87 13.95
C ALA A 52 6.10 -0.66 14.50
N LEU A 53 5.09 -0.93 15.32
CA LEU A 53 4.32 0.11 16.00
C LEU A 53 4.90 0.40 17.38
N ALA A 54 5.48 1.59 17.54
CA ALA A 54 5.82 2.11 18.86
C ALA A 54 4.56 2.74 19.49
N HIS A 55 4.25 2.36 20.73
CA HIS A 55 3.22 3.03 21.52
C HIS A 55 3.75 4.39 22.01
N LEU A 56 3.77 5.36 21.12
CA LEU A 56 4.16 6.73 21.46
C LEU A 56 2.95 7.40 22.15
N ARG A 57 3.13 7.85 23.39
CA ARG A 57 2.17 8.76 24.03
C ARG A 57 2.36 10.15 23.44
N VAL A 58 1.83 10.37 22.23
CA VAL A 58 1.86 11.68 21.59
C VAL A 58 0.59 12.43 21.99
N PRO A 59 0.67 13.64 22.56
CA PRO A 59 -0.50 14.50 22.73
C PRO A 59 -1.12 14.77 21.35
N GLU A 60 -2.45 14.77 21.26
CA GLU A 60 -3.14 15.13 20.01
C GLU A 60 -2.74 16.55 19.57
N LEU A 61 -2.41 16.70 18.29
CA LEU A 61 -2.19 18.02 17.68
C LEU A 61 -3.55 18.72 17.59
N VAL A 62 -3.74 19.71 18.45
CA VAL A 62 -4.88 20.64 18.47
C VAL A 62 -4.86 21.57 17.26
#